data_AF-A0A925JG66-F1
#
_entry.id   AF-A0A925JG66-F1
#
_cell.length_a   1.000
_cell.length_b   1.000
_cell.length_c   1.000
_cell.angle_alpha   90.00
_cell.angle_beta   90.00
_cell.angle_gamma   90.00
#
_symmetry.space_group_name_H-M   'P 1'
#
loop_
_entity.id
_entity.type
_entity.pdbx_description
1 polymer ?
#
loop_
_entity_poly.entity_id
_entity_poly.type
_entity_poly.pdbx_seq_one_letter_code
_entity_poly.pdbx_strand_id
1 'polypeptide(L)'
;ELGSILTATKASRGGSYANNNARYDWQTFNHFAAIGENDYNVILSNQDCSFFKLGNSTPDSLWETSSQLHALAGGQIDNHYNGRLGVPKQNGETNFQYSFSLTGSAKSFDASTAMKFSLEHQNPLLAAKVLGGDGAISYPASQFSFLRVNTPNVFLWALKASEEGISEGLIARFWNFNQNPVSSIMNINSPVSALWKTSHIETNEQKLSPIGNKYTLKFESNQINTYRIVTDGR
;
A
#
# COMPACT_ATOMS: atom_id res chain seq x y z
N GLU A 1 -1.45 -13.85 -2.39
CA GLU A 1 -2.59 -12.96 -2.03
C GLU A 1 -2.84 -11.96 -3.14
N LEU A 2 -3.94 -11.21 -3.07
CA LEU A 2 -4.28 -10.15 -4.02
C LEU A 2 -4.55 -8.86 -3.24
N GLY A 3 -3.94 -7.75 -3.66
CA GLY A 3 -4.42 -6.43 -3.27
C GLY A 3 -5.41 -5.90 -4.32
N SER A 4 -6.14 -4.84 -4.00
CA SER A 4 -7.13 -4.27 -4.93
C SER A 4 -7.21 -2.75 -4.84
N ILE A 5 -7.62 -2.16 -5.96
CA ILE A 5 -8.06 -0.77 -6.05
C ILE A 5 -9.53 -0.83 -6.45
N LEU A 6 -10.38 -0.18 -5.67
CA LEU A 6 -11.82 -0.25 -5.86
C LEU A 6 -12.30 0.98 -6.62
N THR A 7 -13.14 0.76 -7.64
CA THR A 7 -13.86 1.84 -8.32
C THR A 7 -15.18 2.06 -7.59
N ALA A 8 -15.42 3.27 -7.09
CA ALA A 8 -16.63 3.67 -6.36
C ALA A 8 -17.86 3.84 -7.27
N THR A 9 -18.19 2.75 -7.97
CA THR A 9 -19.28 2.61 -8.91
C THR A 9 -19.91 1.23 -8.71
N LYS A 10 -21.20 1.08 -9.04
CA LYS A 10 -21.89 -0.21 -9.00
C LYS A 10 -21.36 -1.16 -10.10
N ALA A 11 -21.39 -2.46 -9.82
CA ALA A 11 -20.87 -3.50 -10.70
C ALA A 11 -21.58 -3.53 -12.06
N SER A 12 -22.88 -3.24 -12.12
CA SER A 12 -23.63 -3.10 -13.38
C SER A 12 -23.13 -1.96 -14.28
N ARG A 13 -22.33 -1.05 -13.72
CA ARG A 13 -21.72 0.10 -14.40
C ARG A 13 -20.19 0.02 -14.43
N GLY A 14 -19.63 -1.18 -14.23
CA GLY A 14 -18.19 -1.44 -14.33
C GLY A 14 -17.38 -1.08 -13.08
N GLY A 15 -18.03 -0.79 -11.95
CA GLY A 15 -17.35 -0.56 -10.68
C GLY A 15 -17.23 -1.79 -9.79
N SER A 16 -16.79 -1.58 -8.55
CA SER A 16 -16.50 -2.67 -7.59
C SER A 16 -17.60 -2.93 -6.58
N TYR A 17 -18.63 -2.07 -6.49
CA TYR A 17 -19.68 -2.20 -5.48
C TYR A 17 -20.85 -3.04 -5.99
N ALA A 18 -21.40 -3.93 -5.16
CA ALA A 18 -22.52 -4.77 -5.57
C ALA A 18 -23.76 -3.93 -5.95
N ASN A 19 -24.62 -4.47 -6.82
CA ASN A 19 -25.82 -3.75 -7.30
C ASN A 19 -26.96 -3.73 -6.28
N ASN A 20 -27.01 -4.75 -5.42
CA ASN A 20 -28.06 -5.01 -4.43
C ASN A 20 -27.41 -5.50 -3.13
N ASN A 21 -28.16 -5.41 -2.01
CA ASN A 21 -27.72 -5.87 -0.68
C ASN A 21 -26.35 -5.28 -0.26
N ALA A 22 -26.14 -4.00 -0.59
CA ALA A 22 -24.93 -3.26 -0.27
C ALA A 22 -25.29 -1.95 0.41
N ARG A 23 -24.38 -1.45 1.25
CA ARG A 23 -24.46 -0.13 1.87
C ARG A 23 -23.49 0.81 1.13
N TYR A 24 -23.97 1.97 0.68
CA TYR A 24 -23.21 2.85 -0.23
C TYR A 24 -22.75 4.18 0.39
N ASP A 25 -23.01 4.45 1.66
CA ASP A 25 -22.65 5.72 2.29
C ASP A 25 -21.15 5.82 2.60
N TRP A 26 -20.55 4.80 3.22
CA TRP A 26 -19.14 4.82 3.64
C TRP A 26 -18.31 3.75 2.91
N GLN A 27 -17.36 4.21 2.11
CA GLN A 27 -16.40 3.44 1.32
C GLN A 27 -15.07 3.37 2.07
N THR A 28 -14.27 2.33 1.82
CA THR A 28 -12.93 2.21 2.41
C THR A 28 -12.01 3.33 1.91
N PHE A 29 -11.43 4.08 2.85
CA PHE A 29 -10.41 5.12 2.61
C PHE A 29 -9.09 4.63 3.18
N ASN A 30 -8.42 3.73 2.46
CA ASN A 30 -7.15 3.20 2.93
C ASN A 30 -6.04 4.23 2.65
N HIS A 31 -5.19 3.98 1.65
CA HIS A 31 -4.09 4.89 1.35
C HIS A 31 -4.52 6.16 0.61
N PHE A 32 -5.47 6.06 -0.32
CA PHE A 32 -5.91 7.19 -1.13
C PHE A 32 -7.31 7.01 -1.70
N ALA A 33 -7.85 8.12 -2.19
CA ALA A 33 -8.97 8.19 -3.11
C ALA A 33 -8.57 9.08 -4.30
N ALA A 34 -9.08 8.77 -5.49
CA ALA A 34 -8.81 9.54 -6.70
C ALA A 34 -10.14 9.91 -7.37
N ILE A 35 -10.23 11.15 -7.84
CA ILE A 35 -11.31 11.64 -8.70
C ILE A 35 -10.67 12.20 -9.96
N GLY A 36 -11.17 11.81 -11.13
CA GLY A 36 -10.62 12.30 -12.38
C GLY A 36 -11.38 11.79 -13.58
N GLU A 37 -11.03 12.36 -14.72
CA GLU A 37 -11.45 11.97 -16.05
C GLU A 37 -10.22 11.52 -16.85
N ASN A 38 -10.36 11.37 -18.17
CA ASN A 38 -9.27 10.96 -19.05
C ASN A 38 -8.07 11.92 -19.05
N ASP A 39 -8.29 13.22 -18.86
CA ASP A 39 -7.24 14.24 -19.06
C ASP A 39 -6.83 14.96 -17.78
N TYR A 40 -7.47 14.64 -16.66
CA TYR A 40 -7.11 15.21 -15.37
C TYR A 40 -7.51 14.28 -14.23
N ASN A 41 -6.69 14.25 -13.19
CA ASN A 41 -7.03 13.57 -11.95
C ASN A 41 -6.48 14.32 -10.75
N VAL A 42 -7.17 14.12 -9.63
CA VAL A 42 -6.80 14.59 -8.31
C VAL A 42 -6.75 13.38 -7.40
N ILE A 43 -5.62 13.23 -6.69
CA ILE A 43 -5.38 12.15 -5.74
C ILE A 43 -5.32 12.78 -4.36
N LEU A 44 -6.14 12.26 -3.45
CA LEU A 44 -6.13 12.58 -2.04
C LEU A 44 -5.54 11.39 -1.28
N SER A 45 -4.34 11.57 -0.73
CA SER A 45 -3.75 10.62 0.21
C SER A 45 -4.30 10.86 1.61
N ASN A 46 -4.58 9.77 2.31
CA ASN A 46 -5.11 9.75 3.66
C ASN A 46 -4.22 8.89 4.56
N GLN A 47 -3.89 9.39 5.75
CA GLN A 47 -3.15 8.61 6.73
C GLN A 47 -4.03 8.08 7.86
N ASP A 48 -5.13 8.79 8.19
CA ASP A 48 -5.79 8.63 9.49
C ASP A 48 -7.23 8.10 9.40
N CYS A 49 -7.99 8.43 8.36
CA CYS A 49 -9.41 8.07 8.27
C CYS A 49 -9.60 6.76 7.52
N SER A 50 -10.18 5.72 8.12
CA SER A 50 -10.37 4.42 7.42
C SER A 50 -11.49 4.41 6.38
N PHE A 51 -12.37 5.42 6.38
CA PHE A 51 -13.54 5.48 5.49
C PHE A 51 -13.75 6.88 4.93
N PHE A 52 -14.40 6.94 3.77
CA PHE A 52 -14.86 8.17 3.15
C PHE A 52 -16.28 7.98 2.62
N LYS A 53 -17.00 9.08 2.43
CA LYS A 53 -18.29 9.10 1.76
C LYS A 53 -18.18 9.91 0.47
N LEU A 54 -18.61 9.32 -0.66
CA LEU A 54 -18.66 9.98 -1.95
C LEU A 54 -19.90 10.88 -2.03
N GLY A 55 -19.69 12.20 -1.97
CA GLY A 55 -20.75 13.21 -1.92
C GLY A 55 -21.86 12.91 -0.91
N ASN A 56 -23.13 13.03 -1.31
CA ASN A 56 -24.30 12.71 -0.50
C ASN A 56 -24.74 11.23 -0.60
N SER A 57 -23.81 10.30 -0.82
CA SER A 57 -24.17 8.87 -0.79
C SER A 57 -24.88 8.51 0.53
N THR A 58 -25.86 7.63 0.43
CA THR A 58 -26.71 7.15 1.52
C THR A 58 -26.57 5.64 1.62
N PRO A 59 -27.08 4.98 2.67
CA PRO A 59 -27.08 3.52 2.71
C PRO A 59 -27.57 2.86 1.41
N ASP A 60 -28.58 3.42 0.74
CA ASP A 60 -29.23 2.82 -0.44
C ASP A 60 -28.87 3.47 -1.79
N SER A 61 -28.08 4.55 -1.79
CA SER A 61 -27.71 5.28 -3.01
C SER A 61 -26.25 5.70 -3.04
N LEU A 62 -25.55 5.32 -4.11
CA LEU A 62 -24.17 5.71 -4.40
C LEU A 62 -24.16 6.89 -5.36
N TRP A 63 -23.48 7.98 -5.00
CA TRP A 63 -23.40 9.20 -5.79
C TRP A 63 -22.15 9.23 -6.67
N GLU A 64 -22.12 8.32 -7.63
CA GLU A 64 -20.95 7.96 -8.44
C GLU A 64 -20.32 9.12 -9.24
N THR A 65 -21.08 10.16 -9.54
CA THR A 65 -20.61 11.33 -10.31
C THR A 65 -20.18 12.50 -9.42
N SER A 66 -20.07 12.29 -8.11
CA SER A 66 -19.70 13.36 -7.19
C SER A 66 -18.21 13.69 -7.27
N SER A 67 -17.89 14.98 -7.25
CA SER A 67 -16.53 15.49 -7.08
C SER A 67 -16.17 15.74 -5.61
N GLN A 68 -16.99 15.30 -4.66
CA GLN A 68 -16.82 15.54 -3.23
C GLN A 68 -16.50 14.26 -2.48
N LEU A 69 -15.48 14.32 -1.64
CA LEU A 69 -15.12 13.25 -0.71
C LEU A 69 -15.25 13.77 0.72
N HIS A 70 -15.96 13.05 1.56
CA HIS A 70 -16.07 13.32 2.99
C HIS A 70 -15.28 12.27 3.76
N ALA A 71 -14.12 12.63 4.31
CA ALA A 71 -13.35 11.72 5.16
C ALA A 71 -14.09 11.48 6.50
N LEU A 72 -14.19 10.24 6.94
CA LEU A 72 -14.78 9.91 8.25
C LEU A 72 -13.75 10.15 9.36
N ALA A 73 -13.81 11.34 9.95
CA ALA A 73 -13.01 11.75 11.11
C ALA A 73 -13.54 11.11 12.42
N GLY A 74 -13.52 9.77 12.49
CA GLY A 74 -14.08 8.99 13.60
C GLY A 74 -15.60 9.07 13.69
N GLY A 75 -16.24 8.00 14.20
CA GLY A 75 -17.65 8.06 14.56
C GLY A 75 -18.46 6.80 14.35
N GLN A 76 -19.57 6.73 15.08
CA GLN A 76 -20.66 5.80 14.83
C GLN A 76 -21.52 6.32 13.66
N ILE A 77 -21.67 5.51 12.61
CA ILE A 77 -22.36 5.88 11.36
C ILE A 77 -23.73 5.21 11.19
N ASP A 78 -24.15 4.40 12.15
CA ASP A 78 -25.31 3.52 12.05
C ASP A 78 -26.33 3.66 13.17
N ASN A 79 -25.95 4.23 14.32
CA ASN A 79 -26.84 4.44 15.45
C ASN A 79 -26.64 5.83 16.04
N HIS A 80 -27.76 6.49 16.33
CA HIS A 80 -27.77 7.87 16.80
C HIS A 80 -27.80 7.89 18.33
N TYR A 81 -26.80 8.50 18.96
CA TYR A 81 -26.87 8.86 20.36
C TYR A 81 -27.48 10.25 20.50
N ASN A 82 -28.66 10.37 21.12
CA ASN A 82 -29.41 11.63 21.23
C ASN A 82 -29.59 12.36 19.87
N GLY A 83 -29.89 11.61 18.80
CA GLY A 83 -30.09 12.16 17.47
C GLY A 83 -28.81 12.61 16.76
N ARG A 84 -27.62 12.25 17.26
CA ARG A 84 -26.33 12.55 16.64
C ARG A 84 -25.56 11.28 16.32
N LEU A 85 -24.91 11.27 15.16
CA LEU A 85 -23.87 10.29 14.80
C LEU A 85 -22.55 10.66 15.50
N GLY A 86 -21.62 9.71 15.57
CA GLY A 86 -20.31 9.91 16.21
C GLY A 86 -20.14 9.19 17.54
N VAL A 87 -18.93 9.22 18.10
CA VAL A 87 -18.64 8.69 19.44
C VAL A 87 -18.74 9.84 20.44
N PRO A 88 -19.71 9.84 21.38
CA PRO A 88 -19.86 10.92 22.34
C PRO A 88 -18.63 11.12 23.19
N LYS A 89 -18.25 12.38 23.39
CA LYS A 89 -17.15 12.84 24.27
C LYS A 89 -15.74 12.32 23.93
N GLN A 90 -15.56 11.28 23.10
CA GLN A 90 -14.25 10.74 22.68
C GLN A 90 -13.22 10.71 23.81
N ASN A 91 -13.61 10.18 24.97
CA ASN A 91 -12.78 10.15 26.20
C ASN A 91 -12.31 11.51 26.75
N GLY A 92 -13.03 12.59 26.44
CA GLY A 92 -12.68 13.96 26.81
C GLY A 92 -11.76 14.68 25.83
N GLU A 93 -11.41 14.05 24.70
CA GLU A 93 -10.51 14.65 23.72
C GLU A 93 -11.15 15.88 23.05
N THR A 94 -10.35 16.95 22.96
CA THR A 94 -10.77 18.25 22.41
C THR A 94 -9.97 18.68 21.18
N ASN A 95 -8.87 17.98 20.88
CA ASN A 95 -8.00 18.26 19.76
C ASN A 95 -7.84 16.98 18.94
N PHE A 96 -8.12 17.09 17.64
CA PHE A 96 -7.97 15.99 16.69
C PHE A 96 -7.04 16.42 15.57
N GLN A 97 -6.13 15.54 15.17
CA GLN A 97 -5.24 15.74 14.04
C GLN A 97 -5.56 14.69 12.98
N TYR A 98 -5.79 15.15 11.75
CA TYR A 98 -5.95 14.31 10.57
C TYR A 98 -5.04 14.83 9.47
N SER A 99 -4.32 13.91 8.84
CA SER A 99 -3.22 14.18 7.92
C SER A 99 -3.61 13.71 6.53
N PHE A 100 -3.62 14.66 5.62
CA PHE A 100 -3.96 14.45 4.21
C PHE A 100 -2.93 15.14 3.34
N SER A 101 -2.76 14.61 2.13
CA SER A 101 -1.96 15.26 1.09
C SER A 101 -2.69 15.18 -0.24
N LEU A 102 -2.59 16.23 -1.06
CA LEU A 102 -3.28 16.36 -2.33
C LEU A 102 -2.27 16.54 -3.46
N THR A 103 -2.48 15.82 -4.56
CA THR A 103 -1.77 16.10 -5.81
C THR A 103 -2.75 16.08 -6.98
N GLY A 104 -2.45 16.87 -8.01
CA GLY A 104 -3.22 16.96 -9.24
C GLY A 104 -2.34 16.72 -10.46
N SER A 105 -2.90 16.16 -11.52
CA SER A 105 -2.18 15.89 -12.77
C SER A 105 -3.10 16.12 -13.96
N ALA A 106 -2.57 16.69 -15.04
CA ALA A 106 -3.23 16.81 -16.34
C ALA A 106 -3.03 15.54 -17.19
N LYS A 107 -3.30 14.37 -16.59
CA LYS A 107 -3.22 13.05 -17.21
C LYS A 107 -4.36 12.18 -16.69
N SER A 108 -4.62 11.07 -17.37
CA SER A 108 -5.48 10.02 -16.85
C SER A 108 -4.96 9.45 -15.53
N PHE A 109 -5.87 8.84 -14.75
CA PHE A 109 -5.53 8.17 -13.51
C PHE A 109 -4.50 7.06 -13.73
N ASP A 110 -3.38 7.12 -13.01
CA ASP A 110 -2.41 6.05 -12.89
C ASP A 110 -2.35 5.57 -11.44
N ALA A 111 -2.88 4.37 -11.24
CA ALA A 111 -2.93 3.67 -9.97
C ALA A 111 -1.56 3.64 -9.25
N SER A 112 -0.50 3.29 -9.98
CA SER A 112 0.82 3.10 -9.39
C SER A 112 1.42 4.41 -8.87
N THR A 113 1.20 5.49 -9.60
CA THR A 113 1.62 6.85 -9.25
C THR A 113 0.84 7.33 -8.01
N ALA A 114 -0.48 7.11 -7.97
CA ALA A 114 -1.31 7.48 -6.83
C ALA A 114 -0.90 6.76 -5.54
N MET A 115 -0.65 5.45 -5.63
CA MET A 115 -0.23 4.67 -4.47
C MET A 115 1.17 5.09 -3.99
N LYS A 116 2.14 5.30 -4.90
CA LYS A 116 3.48 5.79 -4.51
C LYS A 116 3.44 7.11 -3.78
N PHE A 117 2.74 8.10 -4.35
CA PHE A 117 2.52 9.40 -3.71
C PHE A 117 1.95 9.24 -2.29
N SER A 118 1.00 8.33 -2.13
CA SER A 118 0.31 8.12 -0.86
C SER A 118 1.18 7.41 0.18
N LEU A 119 1.94 6.40 -0.24
CA LEU A 119 2.90 5.72 0.62
C LEU A 119 4.06 6.64 1.02
N GLU A 120 4.51 7.53 0.13
CA GLU A 120 5.52 8.55 0.45
C GLU A 120 5.00 9.57 1.49
N HIS A 121 3.74 9.99 1.38
CA HIS A 121 3.09 10.83 2.38
C HIS A 121 2.99 10.13 3.75
N GLN A 122 2.69 8.83 3.77
CA GLN A 122 2.47 8.05 4.99
C GLN A 122 3.75 7.47 5.61
N ASN A 123 4.87 7.53 4.89
CA ASN A 123 6.14 6.96 5.32
C ASN A 123 7.19 8.06 5.50
N PRO A 124 7.25 8.70 6.68
CA PRO A 124 8.14 9.83 6.91
C PRO A 124 9.61 9.42 6.82
N LEU A 125 10.46 10.37 6.41
CA LEU A 125 11.91 10.18 6.39
C LEU A 125 12.44 10.01 7.82
N LEU A 126 13.27 8.98 8.02
CA LEU A 126 14.04 8.80 9.25
C LEU A 126 15.42 9.44 9.08
N ALA A 127 15.74 10.40 9.94
CA ALA A 127 17.06 11.00 10.04
C ALA A 127 17.69 10.65 11.39
N ALA A 128 18.92 10.13 11.38
CA ALA A 128 19.68 9.80 12.58
C ALA A 128 21.15 10.19 12.42
N LYS A 129 21.80 10.54 13.54
CA LYS A 129 23.23 10.85 13.56
C LYS A 129 24.04 9.55 13.50
N VAL A 130 24.95 9.45 12.54
CA VAL A 130 25.93 8.36 12.45
C VAL A 130 27.14 8.74 13.30
N LEU A 131 27.50 7.91 14.29
CA LEU A 131 28.61 8.17 15.22
C LEU A 131 29.94 7.51 14.81
N GLY A 132 29.94 6.74 13.71
CA GLY A 132 31.06 5.87 13.32
C GLY A 132 30.96 4.48 13.95
N GLY A 133 31.56 3.47 13.30
CA GLY A 133 31.60 2.09 13.76
C GLY A 133 33.04 1.56 13.85
N ASP A 134 33.23 0.49 14.59
CA ASP A 134 34.46 -0.24 14.92
C ASP A 134 35.09 -1.05 13.76
N GLY A 135 34.78 -0.69 12.51
CA GLY A 135 35.55 -1.06 11.32
C GLY A 135 35.25 -2.43 10.69
N ALA A 136 34.36 -3.25 11.25
CA ALA A 136 34.01 -4.55 10.66
C ALA A 136 33.06 -4.44 9.44
N ILE A 137 32.24 -3.38 9.38
CA ILE A 137 31.26 -3.15 8.30
C ILE A 137 31.38 -1.71 7.81
N SER A 138 31.70 -1.55 6.52
CA SER A 138 31.77 -0.24 5.87
C SER A 138 30.67 -0.13 4.82
N TYR A 139 29.67 0.71 5.08
CA TYR A 139 28.73 1.15 4.04
C TYR A 139 29.35 2.30 3.22
N PRO A 140 28.99 2.47 1.94
CA PRO A 140 29.41 3.64 1.19
C PRO A 140 28.94 4.93 1.88
N ALA A 141 29.83 5.93 1.94
CA ALA A 141 29.60 7.14 2.73
C ALA A 141 28.40 8.00 2.26
N SER A 142 28.02 7.91 0.98
CA SER A 142 26.98 8.75 0.39
C SER A 142 25.63 8.07 0.20
N GLN A 143 25.61 6.80 -0.22
CA GLN A 143 24.37 6.10 -0.54
C GLN A 143 24.57 4.58 -0.50
N PHE A 144 23.60 3.89 0.07
CA PHE A 144 23.48 2.44 0.01
C PHE A 144 22.05 2.05 -0.36
N SER A 145 21.90 1.01 -1.17
CA SER A 145 20.60 0.39 -1.50
C SER A 145 20.72 -1.10 -1.21
N PHE A 146 19.97 -1.57 -0.22
CA PHE A 146 19.95 -3.00 0.12
C PHE A 146 19.35 -3.85 -1.01
N LEU A 147 18.21 -3.38 -1.54
CA LEU A 147 17.41 -4.09 -2.52
C LEU A 147 16.94 -3.12 -3.61
N ARG A 148 16.87 -3.59 -4.86
CA ARG A 148 16.29 -2.86 -5.99
C ARG A 148 15.39 -3.78 -6.81
N VAL A 149 14.28 -3.25 -7.28
CA VAL A 149 13.39 -3.86 -8.26
C VAL A 149 13.33 -2.94 -9.49
N ASN A 150 13.35 -3.50 -10.70
CA ASN A 150 13.44 -2.71 -11.94
C ASN A 150 12.09 -2.41 -12.62
N THR A 151 10.98 -2.93 -12.09
CA THR A 151 9.64 -2.70 -12.63
C THR A 151 8.92 -1.68 -11.75
N PRO A 152 8.55 -0.49 -12.27
CA PRO A 152 8.03 0.59 -11.44
C PRO A 152 6.69 0.25 -10.77
N ASN A 153 5.94 -0.72 -11.29
CA ASN A 153 4.60 -1.09 -10.78
C ASN A 153 4.64 -2.38 -9.94
N VAL A 154 5.84 -2.85 -9.56
CA VAL A 154 6.02 -3.90 -8.55
C VAL A 154 6.56 -3.26 -7.28
N PHE A 155 5.75 -3.20 -6.25
CA PHE A 155 6.10 -2.49 -5.01
C PHE A 155 6.70 -3.46 -4.01
N LEU A 156 7.76 -3.05 -3.33
CA LEU A 156 8.18 -3.68 -2.08
C LEU A 156 7.20 -3.26 -1.00
N TRP A 157 6.29 -4.16 -0.65
CA TRP A 157 5.22 -3.91 0.31
C TRP A 157 5.69 -4.06 1.76
N ALA A 158 6.56 -5.05 2.00
CA ALA A 158 7.14 -5.28 3.31
C ALA A 158 8.56 -5.84 3.18
N LEU A 159 9.43 -5.43 4.11
CA LEU A 159 10.73 -6.04 4.35
C LEU A 159 10.91 -6.16 5.86
N LYS A 160 11.06 -7.39 6.36
CA LYS A 160 11.20 -7.68 7.79
C LYS A 160 12.09 -8.89 8.02
N ALA A 161 12.49 -9.14 9.26
CA ALA A 161 13.04 -10.45 9.63
C ALA A 161 11.97 -11.55 9.49
N SER A 162 12.41 -12.80 9.27
CA SER A 162 11.53 -13.96 9.35
C SER A 162 10.89 -14.08 10.73
N GLU A 163 9.69 -14.65 10.80
CA GLU A 163 8.97 -14.89 12.06
C GLU A 163 9.75 -15.82 13.01
N GLU A 164 10.59 -16.68 12.43
CA GLU A 164 11.51 -17.57 13.16
C GLU A 164 12.83 -16.89 13.56
N GLY A 165 13.03 -15.63 13.17
CA GLY A 165 14.18 -14.80 13.54
C GLY A 165 15.06 -14.39 12.35
N ILE A 166 15.91 -13.38 12.57
CA ILE A 166 16.77 -12.83 11.50
C ILE A 166 17.79 -13.84 10.96
N SER A 167 18.18 -14.84 11.77
CA SER A 167 19.07 -15.93 11.36
C SER A 167 18.47 -16.80 10.25
N GLU A 168 17.15 -16.86 10.15
CA GLU A 168 16.42 -17.59 9.11
C GLU A 168 16.21 -16.75 7.83
N GLY A 169 16.67 -15.50 7.85
CA GLY A 169 16.70 -14.58 6.72
C GLY A 169 15.70 -13.43 6.84
N LEU A 170 15.63 -12.67 5.75
CA LEU A 170 14.70 -11.56 5.58
C LEU A 170 13.52 -11.98 4.72
N ILE A 171 12.34 -11.45 5.02
CA ILE A 171 11.11 -11.66 4.29
C ILE A 171 10.77 -10.40 3.54
N ALA A 172 10.77 -10.50 2.21
CA ALA A 172 10.38 -9.44 1.30
C ALA A 172 9.05 -9.81 0.63
N ARG A 173 8.05 -8.94 0.77
CA ARG A 173 6.75 -9.10 0.11
C ARG A 173 6.63 -8.08 -1.00
N PHE A 174 6.31 -8.54 -2.20
CA PHE A 174 6.14 -7.70 -3.38
C PHE A 174 4.72 -7.79 -3.90
N TRP A 175 4.20 -6.67 -4.37
CA TRP A 175 2.89 -6.57 -4.99
C TRP A 175 3.00 -6.04 -6.41
N ASN A 176 2.55 -6.83 -7.40
CA ASN A 176 2.28 -6.31 -8.74
C ASN A 176 1.02 -5.44 -8.71
N PHE A 177 1.17 -4.14 -8.86
CA PHE A 177 0.06 -3.18 -8.82
C PHE A 177 -0.64 -3.01 -10.19
N ASN A 178 -0.21 -3.76 -11.22
CA ASN A 178 -0.87 -3.76 -12.52
C ASN A 178 -1.99 -4.78 -12.60
N GLN A 179 -2.94 -4.48 -13.50
CA GLN A 179 -4.00 -5.40 -13.93
C GLN A 179 -3.51 -6.52 -14.87
N ASN A 180 -2.24 -6.51 -15.26
CA ASN A 180 -1.64 -7.49 -16.16
C ASN A 180 -0.50 -8.25 -15.46
N PRO A 181 -0.25 -9.53 -15.83
CA PRO A 181 0.93 -10.24 -15.38
C PRO A 181 2.23 -9.50 -15.74
N VAL A 182 3.22 -9.59 -14.87
CA VAL A 182 4.51 -8.90 -15.06
C VAL A 182 5.68 -9.75 -14.55
N SER A 183 6.82 -9.62 -15.24
CA SER A 183 8.10 -10.09 -14.72
C SER A 183 8.93 -8.90 -14.25
N SER A 184 9.62 -9.07 -13.13
CA SER A 184 10.54 -8.07 -12.59
C SER A 184 11.85 -8.70 -12.18
N ILE A 185 12.90 -7.89 -12.14
CA ILE A 185 14.24 -8.29 -11.70
C ILE A 185 14.49 -7.65 -10.35
N MET A 186 14.71 -8.51 -9.36
CA MET A 186 15.20 -8.13 -8.04
C MET A 186 16.73 -8.26 -8.01
N ASN A 187 17.39 -7.23 -7.51
CA ASN A 187 18.82 -7.20 -7.23
C ASN A 187 19.02 -6.92 -5.74
N ILE A 188 19.82 -7.75 -5.08
CA ILE A 188 20.16 -7.64 -3.66
C ILE A 188 21.65 -7.33 -3.56
N ASN A 189 21.99 -6.25 -2.85
CA ASN A 189 23.36 -5.79 -2.70
C ASN A 189 24.04 -6.40 -1.46
N SER A 190 23.88 -7.71 -1.30
CA SER A 190 24.46 -8.54 -0.26
C SER A 190 24.61 -9.97 -0.80
N PRO A 191 25.61 -10.75 -0.37
CA PRO A 191 25.66 -12.18 -0.70
C PRO A 191 24.41 -12.91 -0.23
N VAL A 192 23.80 -13.69 -1.12
CA VAL A 192 22.58 -14.47 -0.86
C VAL A 192 22.90 -15.95 -1.03
N SER A 193 22.76 -16.73 0.04
CA SER A 193 22.95 -18.20 0.01
C SER A 193 21.71 -18.91 -0.52
N ALA A 194 20.52 -18.38 -0.24
CA ALA A 194 19.29 -18.91 -0.78
C ALA A 194 18.22 -17.83 -0.92
N LEU A 195 17.44 -17.95 -2.00
CA LEU A 195 16.19 -17.21 -2.15
C LEU A 195 15.06 -18.24 -2.33
N TRP A 196 14.02 -18.10 -1.52
CA TRP A 196 12.81 -18.92 -1.63
C TRP A 196 11.61 -18.05 -1.92
N LYS A 197 10.75 -18.46 -2.84
CA LYS A 197 9.35 -18.05 -2.83
C LYS A 197 8.67 -18.81 -1.70
N THR A 198 7.89 -18.10 -0.90
CA THR A 198 7.21 -18.65 0.26
C THR A 198 5.71 -18.40 0.18
N SER A 199 4.98 -19.15 1.00
CA SER A 199 3.59 -18.83 1.34
C SER A 199 3.51 -17.49 2.11
N HIS A 200 2.29 -17.03 2.40
CA HIS A 200 2.08 -15.81 3.19
C HIS A 200 2.64 -15.94 4.63
N ILE A 201 2.56 -17.14 5.18
CA ILE A 201 3.09 -17.53 6.51
C ILE A 201 4.51 -18.09 6.41
N GLU A 202 5.26 -17.65 5.40
CA GLU A 202 6.72 -17.85 5.27
C GLU A 202 7.18 -19.30 5.06
N THR A 203 6.27 -20.23 4.76
CA THR A 203 6.62 -21.60 4.39
C THR A 203 7.31 -21.62 3.04
N ASN A 204 8.52 -22.17 2.95
CA ASN A 204 9.25 -22.28 1.68
C ASN A 204 8.51 -23.18 0.68
N GLU A 205 8.23 -22.67 -0.52
CA GLU A 205 7.51 -23.39 -1.57
C GLU A 205 8.42 -23.71 -2.76
N GLN A 206 9.24 -22.73 -3.17
CA GLN A 206 10.08 -22.88 -4.36
C GLN A 206 11.41 -22.13 -4.17
N LYS A 207 12.53 -22.82 -4.37
CA LYS A 207 13.85 -22.18 -4.42
C LYS A 207 14.04 -21.46 -5.75
N LEU A 208 14.55 -20.23 -5.72
CA LEU A 208 14.88 -19.44 -6.90
C LEU A 208 16.39 -19.43 -7.12
N SER A 209 16.80 -19.68 -8.36
CA SER A 209 18.20 -19.57 -8.78
C SER A 209 18.46 -18.20 -9.42
N PRO A 210 19.59 -17.54 -9.09
CA PRO A 210 19.93 -16.27 -9.69
C PRO A 210 20.52 -16.45 -11.10
N ILE A 211 20.49 -15.37 -11.88
CA ILE A 211 21.35 -15.16 -13.05
C ILE A 211 22.34 -14.06 -12.65
N GLY A 212 23.55 -14.44 -12.24
CA GLY A 212 24.49 -13.51 -11.58
C GLY A 212 24.01 -13.12 -10.18
N ASN A 213 23.78 -11.83 -9.93
CA ASN A 213 23.21 -11.30 -8.68
C ASN A 213 21.74 -10.88 -8.80
N LYS A 214 21.04 -11.40 -9.83
CA LYS A 214 19.69 -10.99 -10.20
C LYS A 214 18.73 -12.16 -10.11
N TYR A 215 17.56 -11.92 -9.55
CA TYR A 215 16.48 -12.90 -9.43
C TYR A 215 15.26 -12.44 -10.22
N THR A 216 14.74 -13.30 -11.08
CA THR A 216 13.52 -13.03 -11.84
C THR A 216 12.31 -13.37 -10.99
N LEU A 217 11.50 -12.37 -10.70
CA LEU A 217 10.22 -12.48 -10.01
C LEU A 217 9.10 -12.44 -11.05
N LYS A 218 8.13 -13.35 -10.95
CA LYS A 218 6.97 -13.42 -11.83
C LYS A 218 5.71 -13.22 -11.03
N PHE A 219 4.81 -12.38 -11.53
CA PHE A 219 3.55 -12.05 -10.88
C PHE A 219 2.41 -12.15 -11.87
N GLU A 220 1.29 -12.71 -11.42
CA GLU A 220 0.00 -12.51 -12.05
C GLU A 220 -0.54 -11.09 -11.76
N SER A 221 -1.64 -10.73 -12.41
CA SER A 221 -2.38 -9.49 -12.15
C SER A 221 -2.68 -9.31 -10.67
N ASN A 222 -2.38 -8.12 -10.12
CA ASN A 222 -2.59 -7.77 -8.71
C ASN A 222 -1.96 -8.71 -7.67
N GLN A 223 -1.06 -9.61 -8.09
CA GLN A 223 -0.53 -10.66 -7.23
C GLN A 223 0.48 -10.12 -6.22
N ILE A 224 0.35 -10.61 -5.01
CA ILE A 224 1.32 -10.48 -3.94
C ILE A 224 2.07 -11.80 -3.77
N ASN A 225 3.40 -11.75 -3.90
CA ASN A 225 4.31 -12.86 -3.60
C ASN A 225 5.23 -12.49 -2.44
N THR A 226 5.55 -13.50 -1.62
CA THR A 226 6.49 -13.39 -0.50
C THR A 226 7.75 -14.17 -0.82
N TYR A 227 8.90 -13.63 -0.44
CA TYR A 227 10.20 -14.26 -0.64
C TYR A 227 11.03 -14.21 0.63
N ARG A 228 11.69 -15.33 0.95
CA ARG A 228 12.69 -15.44 2.00
C ARG A 228 14.08 -15.33 1.40
N ILE A 229 14.79 -14.28 1.77
CA ILE A 229 16.17 -13.96 1.39
C ILE A 229 17.07 -14.42 2.54
N VAL A 230 17.80 -15.52 2.33
CA VAL A 230 18.85 -15.97 3.24
C VAL A 230 20.16 -15.37 2.77
N THR A 231 20.66 -14.40 3.53
CA THR A 231 21.98 -13.80 3.32
C THR A 231 23.04 -14.64 4.02
N ASP A 232 24.26 -14.68 3.46
CA ASP A 232 25.39 -15.23 4.22
C ASP A 232 25.60 -14.33 5.43
N GLY A 233 25.25 -14.83 6.62
CA GLY A 233 25.30 -14.10 7.88
C GLY A 233 26.64 -13.39 8.03
N ARG A 234 26.61 -12.06 7.94
CA ARG A 234 27.64 -11.13 8.37
C ARG A 234 26.93 -10.00 9.09
#